data_AF-A0A3A0DFX4-F1
#
_entry.id   AF-A0A3A0DFX4-F1
#
_cell.length_a   1.000
_cell.length_b   1.000
_cell.length_c   1.000
_cell.angle_alpha   90.00
_cell.angle_beta   90.00
_cell.angle_gamma   90.00
#
_symmetry.space_group_name_H-M   'P 1'
#
loop_
_entity.id
_entity.type
_entity.pdbx_description
1 polymer ?
#
loop_
_entity_poly.entity_id
_entity_poly.type
_entity_poly.pdbx_seq_one_letter_code
_entity_poly.pdbx_strand_id
1 'polypeptide(L)'
;MRFLKVVIVSSSALMLWLGAGCKSGDDHLPSPGYLAEQVALGEQIFLREDCGSCHSIAHGGEEFQGGELSALMLAMDTLYVKKHLQTLEDSTLMPPIPLTPQEISAVTQYIASLHGKANTPVNLKNLDDICPVCGAPLSTTVARKTNLWAQHGDKTFYFECPDCRTAFLRDPKRFSKSGYLKTK
;
A
#
# COMPACT_ATOMS: atom_id res chain seq x y z
N MET A 1 -80.17 -20.16 -4.70
CA MET A 1 -80.13 -19.57 -3.34
C MET A 1 -79.70 -20.63 -2.34
N ARG A 2 -78.76 -20.29 -1.44
CA ARG A 2 -78.33 -20.96 -0.19
C ARG A 2 -76.85 -21.41 -0.10
N PHE A 3 -76.11 -20.51 0.55
CA PHE A 3 -75.05 -20.68 1.56
C PHE A 3 -73.64 -21.14 1.17
N LEU A 4 -72.78 -20.11 1.07
CA LEU A 4 -71.37 -20.08 1.48
C LEU A 4 -71.10 -20.95 2.72
N LYS A 5 -70.05 -21.78 2.66
CA LYS A 5 -69.21 -22.10 3.81
C LYS A 5 -67.78 -21.66 3.51
N VAL A 6 -67.40 -20.59 4.19
CA VAL A 6 -66.02 -20.13 4.38
C VAL A 6 -65.35 -21.11 5.34
N VAL A 7 -64.18 -21.63 4.97
CA VAL A 7 -63.24 -22.24 5.91
C VAL A 7 -61.92 -21.48 5.79
N ILE A 8 -61.61 -20.73 6.85
CA ILE A 8 -60.34 -20.07 7.09
C ILE A 8 -59.44 -21.06 7.82
N VAL A 9 -58.25 -21.34 7.28
CA VAL A 9 -57.12 -21.95 8.00
C VAL A 9 -55.89 -21.14 7.57
N SER A 10 -55.58 -20.07 8.29
CA SER A 10 -54.59 -19.99 9.38
C SER A 10 -53.17 -20.45 8.98
N SER A 11 -52.36 -19.44 8.65
CA SER A 11 -50.95 -19.25 9.03
C SER A 11 -49.95 -20.39 8.90
N SER A 12 -49.03 -20.25 7.96
CA SER A 12 -47.59 -20.50 8.18
C SER A 12 -46.78 -19.76 7.10
N ALA A 13 -46.36 -18.53 7.43
CA ALA A 13 -45.34 -17.81 6.69
C ALA A 13 -43.98 -18.44 7.02
N LEU A 14 -43.53 -19.37 6.18
CA LEU A 14 -42.14 -19.83 6.20
C LEU A 14 -41.33 -18.87 5.30
N MET A 15 -40.90 -17.75 5.87
CA MET A 15 -39.78 -16.98 5.33
C MET A 15 -38.51 -17.82 5.50
N LEU A 16 -38.18 -18.61 4.47
CA LEU A 16 -36.86 -19.23 4.36
C LEU A 16 -35.86 -18.13 4.01
N TRP A 17 -35.04 -17.84 5.01
CA TRP A 17 -33.81 -17.06 4.95
C TRP A 17 -33.03 -17.30 3.66
N LEU A 18 -32.91 -16.26 2.85
CA LEU A 18 -31.82 -16.13 1.89
C LEU A 18 -30.51 -16.15 2.67
N GLY A 19 -29.65 -17.12 2.34
CA GLY A 19 -28.33 -17.25 2.93
C GLY A 19 -27.56 -15.94 2.85
N ALA A 20 -27.00 -15.54 3.98
CA ALA A 20 -25.95 -14.54 4.06
C ALA A 20 -24.81 -14.97 3.15
N GLY A 21 -24.74 -14.39 1.95
CA GLY A 21 -23.56 -14.47 1.12
C GLY A 21 -22.42 -13.77 1.85
N CYS A 22 -21.44 -14.54 2.34
CA CYS A 22 -20.12 -14.00 2.61
C CYS A 22 -19.62 -13.37 1.31
N LYS A 23 -19.64 -12.03 1.22
CA LYS A 23 -18.90 -11.31 0.19
C LYS A 23 -17.43 -11.57 0.46
N SER A 24 -16.90 -12.56 -0.25
CA SER A 24 -15.47 -12.75 -0.49
C SER A 24 -14.87 -11.41 -0.89
N GLY A 25 -13.79 -11.01 -0.22
CA GLY A 25 -13.09 -9.77 -0.46
C GLY A 25 -12.72 -9.63 -1.93
N ASP A 26 -13.25 -8.59 -2.54
CA ASP A 26 -12.92 -8.24 -3.91
C ASP A 26 -11.45 -7.77 -3.90
N ASP A 27 -10.59 -8.42 -4.69
CA ASP A 27 -9.19 -8.01 -4.95
C ASP A 27 -9.12 -6.69 -5.75
N HIS A 28 -9.95 -5.70 -5.40
CA HIS A 28 -9.83 -4.35 -5.92
C HIS A 28 -8.55 -3.77 -5.36
N LEU A 29 -7.55 -3.58 -6.24
CA LEU A 29 -6.47 -2.67 -5.94
C LEU A 29 -7.09 -1.33 -5.50
N PRO A 30 -6.63 -0.75 -4.39
CA PRO A 30 -7.14 0.51 -3.90
C PRO A 30 -7.09 1.57 -5.00
N SER A 31 -8.16 2.36 -5.14
CA SER A 31 -8.14 3.49 -6.07
C SER A 31 -7.01 4.46 -5.70
N PRO A 32 -6.45 5.22 -6.65
CA PRO A 32 -5.40 6.20 -6.34
C PRO A 32 -5.81 7.19 -5.24
N GLY A 33 -7.08 7.59 -5.19
CA GLY A 33 -7.64 8.45 -4.14
C GLY A 33 -7.64 7.78 -2.76
N TYR A 34 -8.04 6.50 -2.69
CA TYR A 34 -7.99 5.75 -1.43
C TYR A 34 -6.55 5.55 -0.94
N LEU A 35 -5.60 5.30 -1.85
CA LEU A 35 -4.20 5.14 -1.44
C LEU A 35 -3.60 6.44 -0.90
N ALA A 36 -3.90 7.59 -1.53
CA ALA A 36 -3.47 8.90 -1.03
C ALA A 36 -4.06 9.20 0.36
N GLU A 37 -5.34 8.86 0.56
CA GLU A 37 -6.01 9.01 1.86
C GLU A 37 -5.40 8.10 2.93
N GLN A 38 -5.09 6.84 2.60
CA GLN A 38 -4.42 5.92 3.52
C GLN A 38 -3.00 6.36 3.88
N VAL A 39 -2.25 6.92 2.94
CA VAL A 39 -0.92 7.49 3.21
C VAL A 39 -1.04 8.69 4.14
N ALA A 40 -2.01 9.57 3.94
CA ALA A 40 -2.24 10.73 4.82
C ALA A 40 -2.67 10.31 6.23
N LEU A 41 -3.56 9.33 6.35
CA LEU A 41 -3.96 8.76 7.65
C LEU A 41 -2.76 8.09 8.34
N GLY A 42 -1.98 7.30 7.60
CA GLY A 42 -0.78 6.65 8.13
C GLY A 42 0.26 7.64 8.66
N GLU A 43 0.44 8.78 7.98
CA GLU A 43 1.31 9.86 8.44
C GLU A 43 0.83 10.47 9.76
N GLN A 44 -0.48 10.70 9.90
CA GLN A 44 -1.06 11.20 11.16
C GLN A 44 -0.82 10.22 12.32
N ILE A 45 -0.99 8.92 12.08
CA ILE A 45 -0.75 7.89 13.09
C ILE A 45 0.74 7.82 13.43
N PHE A 46 1.63 7.88 12.43
CA PHE A 46 3.08 7.89 12.65
C PHE A 46 3.52 9.01 13.61
N LEU A 47 2.93 10.20 13.46
CA LEU A 47 3.17 11.34 14.34
C LEU A 47 2.50 11.18 15.71
N ARG A 48 1.27 10.64 15.76
CA ARG A 48 0.51 10.45 16.99
C ARG A 48 1.14 9.42 17.93
N GLU A 49 1.63 8.32 17.37
CA GLU A 49 2.30 7.24 18.11
C GLU A 49 3.80 7.48 18.28
N ASP A 50 4.28 8.67 17.88
CA ASP A 50 5.68 9.10 17.98
C ASP A 50 6.69 8.08 17.43
N CYS A 51 6.36 7.45 16.30
CA CYS A 51 7.19 6.41 15.68
C CYS A 51 8.61 6.93 15.33
N GLY A 52 8.73 8.23 15.05
CA GLY A 52 10.00 8.90 14.74
C GLY A 52 10.97 9.01 15.91
N SER A 53 10.52 8.78 17.16
CA SER A 53 11.40 8.75 18.32
C SER A 53 12.38 7.57 18.30
N CYS A 54 11.96 6.44 17.71
CA CYS A 54 12.76 5.22 17.61
C CYS A 54 13.15 4.86 16.18
N HIS A 55 12.55 5.44 15.15
CA HIS A 55 12.82 5.11 13.76
C HIS A 55 13.24 6.34 12.94
N SER A 56 14.20 6.15 12.02
CA SER A 56 14.52 7.16 11.01
C SER A 56 13.69 6.96 9.73
N ILE A 57 13.45 8.05 9.01
CA ILE A 57 12.72 8.07 7.72
C ILE A 57 13.56 8.61 6.55
N ALA A 58 14.87 8.80 6.78
CA ALA A 58 15.80 9.39 5.83
C ALA A 58 17.08 8.56 5.73
N HIS A 59 17.61 8.45 4.51
CA HIS A 59 18.88 7.80 4.22
C HIS A 59 20.03 8.53 4.93
N GLY A 60 20.82 7.79 5.72
CA GLY A 60 22.05 8.32 6.36
C GLY A 60 21.86 9.08 7.67
N GLY A 61 20.71 8.92 8.34
CA GLY A 61 20.51 9.39 9.72
C GLY A 61 21.29 8.58 10.76
N GLU A 62 21.25 9.07 12.00
CA GLU A 62 21.86 8.45 13.19
C GLU A 62 21.36 7.00 13.40
N GLU A 63 22.11 6.16 14.09
CA GLU A 63 21.69 4.77 14.38
C GLU A 63 20.55 4.77 15.41
N PHE A 64 19.31 4.82 14.91
CA PHE A 64 18.09 4.72 15.72
C PHE A 64 17.83 3.27 16.12
N GLN A 65 17.33 3.05 17.33
CA GLN A 65 17.07 1.70 17.89
C GLN A 65 16.09 0.87 17.06
N GLY A 66 15.14 1.50 16.35
CA GLY A 66 14.15 0.84 15.49
C GLY A 66 14.59 0.69 14.02
N GLY A 67 15.74 1.24 13.63
CA GLY A 67 16.21 1.21 12.24
C GLY A 67 15.46 2.17 11.30
N GLU A 68 15.86 2.14 10.03
CA GLU A 68 15.47 3.09 8.98
C GLU A 68 14.26 2.56 8.18
N LEU A 69 13.21 3.40 8.03
CA LEU A 69 11.91 3.01 7.47
C LEU A 69 11.70 3.37 5.99
N SER A 70 12.58 4.16 5.36
CA SER A 70 12.55 4.44 3.92
C SER A 70 13.31 3.41 3.07
N ALA A 71 13.73 2.30 3.68
CA ALA A 71 14.38 1.20 2.99
C ALA A 71 13.50 0.59 1.89
N LEU A 72 14.09 0.32 0.72
CA LEU A 72 13.37 -0.22 -0.44
C LEU A 72 12.60 -1.53 -0.12
N MET A 73 13.15 -2.37 0.76
CA MET A 73 12.51 -3.62 1.16
C MET A 73 11.13 -3.38 1.79
N LEU A 74 10.99 -2.35 2.64
CA LEU A 74 9.75 -2.03 3.33
C LEU A 74 8.71 -1.44 2.37
N ALA A 75 9.17 -0.71 1.34
CA ALA A 75 8.31 -0.25 0.24
C ALA A 75 7.80 -1.41 -0.63
N MET A 76 8.59 -2.46 -0.81
CA MET A 76 8.23 -3.60 -1.65
C MET A 76 7.41 -4.69 -0.93
N ASP A 77 7.55 -4.82 0.39
CA ASP A 77 6.90 -5.87 1.19
C ASP A 77 6.04 -5.28 2.32
N THR A 78 4.89 -4.74 1.93
CA THR A 78 3.90 -4.20 2.87
C THR A 78 3.29 -5.27 3.78
N LEU A 79 3.32 -6.53 3.38
CA LEU A 79 2.84 -7.64 4.21
C LEU A 79 3.77 -7.89 5.40
N TYR A 80 5.08 -7.76 5.20
CA TYR A 80 6.05 -7.80 6.28
C TYR A 80 5.75 -6.74 7.35
N VAL A 81 5.60 -5.47 6.94
CA VAL A 81 5.31 -4.35 7.85
C VAL A 81 3.99 -4.57 8.60
N LYS A 82 2.93 -4.92 7.85
CA LYS A 82 1.61 -5.21 8.44
C LYS A 82 1.70 -6.33 9.47
N LYS A 83 2.36 -7.44 9.14
CA LYS A 83 2.51 -8.57 10.05
C LYS A 83 3.30 -8.19 11.28
N HIS A 84 4.42 -7.48 11.12
CA HIS A 84 5.24 -7.02 12.24
C HIS A 84 4.44 -6.18 13.24
N LEU A 85 3.67 -5.20 12.76
CA LEU A 85 2.79 -4.38 13.60
C LEU A 85 1.66 -5.17 14.27
N GLN A 86 1.20 -6.26 13.66
CA GLN A 86 0.15 -7.12 14.23
C GLN A 86 0.67 -8.10 15.28
N THR A 87 1.95 -8.45 15.23
CA THR A 87 2.57 -9.49 16.07
C THR A 87 3.71 -8.91 16.90
N LEU A 88 3.56 -7.68 17.40
CA LEU A 88 4.52 -7.11 18.34
C LEU A 88 4.52 -8.00 19.58
N GLU A 89 5.62 -8.73 19.77
CA GLU A 89 5.86 -9.61 20.91
C GLU A 89 6.73 -8.89 21.94
N ASP A 90 6.60 -9.29 23.21
CA ASP A 90 7.36 -8.75 24.35
C ASP A 90 8.89 -8.86 24.18
N SER A 91 9.38 -9.62 23.19
CA SER A 91 10.80 -9.77 22.87
C SER A 91 11.35 -8.72 21.92
N THR A 92 10.53 -7.82 21.37
CA THR A 92 11.00 -6.72 20.52
C THR A 92 11.22 -5.45 21.36
N LEU A 93 12.16 -4.59 20.94
CA LEU A 93 12.32 -3.26 21.54
C LEU A 93 11.20 -2.30 21.12
N MET A 94 10.45 -2.64 20.07
CA MET A 94 9.31 -1.86 19.63
C MET A 94 8.15 -2.10 20.61
N PRO A 95 7.67 -1.07 21.31
CA PRO A 95 6.59 -1.23 22.29
C PRO A 95 5.29 -1.64 21.58
N PRO A 96 4.39 -2.38 22.25
CA PRO A 96 3.06 -2.63 21.71
C PRO A 96 2.33 -1.30 21.45
N ILE A 97 1.87 -1.10 20.21
CA ILE A 97 1.13 0.10 19.80
C ILE A 97 -0.33 -0.29 19.56
N PRO A 98 -1.33 0.35 20.21
CA PRO A 98 -2.72 -0.04 20.12
C PRO A 98 -3.37 0.44 18.80
N LEU A 99 -2.99 -0.18 17.68
CA LEU A 99 -3.52 0.14 16.36
C LEU A 99 -4.66 -0.81 15.96
N THR A 100 -5.71 -0.26 15.38
CA THR A 100 -6.75 -1.05 14.70
C THR A 100 -6.23 -1.65 13.39
N PRO A 101 -6.86 -2.71 12.83
CA PRO A 101 -6.45 -3.27 11.54
C PRO A 101 -6.43 -2.25 10.38
N GLN A 102 -7.31 -1.24 10.44
CA GLN A 102 -7.34 -0.15 9.46
C GLN A 102 -6.14 0.78 9.63
N GLU A 103 -5.82 1.16 10.87
CA GLU A 103 -4.66 2.01 11.19
C GLU A 103 -3.34 1.32 10.84
N ILE A 104 -3.20 0.03 11.14
CA ILE A 104 -2.04 -0.78 10.71
C ILE A 104 -1.89 -0.71 9.18
N SER A 105 -3.00 -0.86 8.46
CA SER A 105 -2.97 -0.80 6.99
C SER A 105 -2.58 0.60 6.50
N ALA A 106 -3.06 1.67 7.14
CA ALA A 106 -2.70 3.05 6.80
C ALA A 106 -1.22 3.35 7.06
N VAL A 107 -0.70 3.01 8.24
CA VAL A 107 0.72 3.16 8.60
C VAL A 107 1.61 2.35 7.66
N THR A 108 1.20 1.13 7.30
CA THR A 108 1.91 0.31 6.32
C THR A 108 2.03 1.01 4.97
N GLN A 109 0.96 1.64 4.48
CA GLN A 109 1.00 2.39 3.21
C GLN A 109 1.86 3.65 3.33
N TYR A 110 1.82 4.32 4.48
CA TYR A 110 2.70 5.46 4.73
C TYR A 110 4.18 5.05 4.71
N ILE A 111 4.57 4.00 5.45
CA ILE A 111 5.94 3.45 5.46
C ILE A 111 6.36 3.07 4.04
N ALA A 112 5.49 2.41 3.28
CA ALA A 112 5.80 2.02 1.90
C ALA A 112 6.07 3.23 0.99
N SER A 113 5.42 4.37 1.25
CA SER A 113 5.64 5.61 0.52
C SER A 113 6.97 6.30 0.85
N LEU A 114 7.58 5.99 2.00
CA LEU A 114 8.78 6.70 2.49
C LEU A 114 9.97 6.53 1.56
N HIS A 115 10.19 5.36 0.98
CA HIS A 115 11.29 5.14 0.03
C HIS A 115 11.19 6.09 -1.17
N GLY A 116 9.98 6.22 -1.72
CA GLY A 116 9.72 7.13 -2.83
C GLY A 116 9.91 8.58 -2.42
N LYS A 117 9.42 8.99 -1.24
CA LYS A 117 9.60 10.36 -0.71
C LYS A 117 11.09 10.68 -0.50
N ALA A 118 11.85 9.77 0.10
CA ALA A 118 13.28 9.95 0.40
C ALA A 118 14.15 10.04 -0.85
N ASN A 119 13.71 9.45 -1.96
CA ASN A 119 14.43 9.48 -3.24
C ASN A 119 13.72 10.32 -4.33
N THR A 120 12.67 11.07 -3.98
CA THR A 120 11.95 11.90 -4.96
C THR A 120 12.91 12.94 -5.55
N PRO A 121 12.97 13.10 -6.88
CA PRO A 121 13.84 14.09 -7.50
C PRO A 121 13.56 15.49 -6.97
N VAL A 122 14.60 16.20 -6.56
CA VAL A 122 14.52 17.59 -6.05
C VAL A 122 13.95 18.56 -7.11
N ASN A 123 13.96 18.18 -8.39
CA ASN A 123 13.37 18.96 -9.47
C ASN A 123 12.02 18.39 -9.93
N LEU A 124 10.96 18.86 -9.29
CA LEU A 124 9.57 18.44 -9.55
C LEU A 124 9.00 18.94 -10.89
N LYS A 125 9.69 19.83 -11.62
CA LYS A 125 9.11 20.51 -12.80
C LYS A 125 9.00 19.64 -14.05
N ASN A 126 9.67 18.47 -14.08
CA ASN A 126 9.74 17.61 -15.26
C ASN A 126 9.32 16.16 -14.98
N LEU A 127 8.41 15.96 -14.01
CA LEU A 127 7.91 14.64 -13.65
C LEU A 127 6.84 14.19 -14.64
N ASP A 128 7.09 13.09 -15.34
CA ASP A 128 6.27 12.59 -16.46
C ASP A 128 6.03 11.07 -16.44
N ASP A 129 6.49 10.39 -15.39
CA ASP A 129 6.21 8.97 -15.15
C ASP A 129 6.25 8.63 -13.65
N ILE A 130 5.88 7.38 -13.33
CA ILE A 130 5.95 6.81 -11.98
C ILE A 130 6.92 5.63 -11.95
N CYS A 131 7.76 5.57 -10.91
CA CYS A 131 8.64 4.42 -10.68
C CYS A 131 7.80 3.16 -10.41
N PRO A 132 7.92 2.08 -11.20
CA PRO A 132 7.09 0.89 -11.05
C PRO A 132 7.43 0.06 -9.80
N VAL A 133 8.53 0.36 -9.14
CA VAL A 133 9.00 -0.37 -7.95
C VAL A 133 8.49 0.28 -6.67
N CYS A 134 8.67 1.60 -6.52
CA CYS A 134 8.35 2.32 -5.28
C CYS A 134 7.21 3.33 -5.42
N GLY A 135 6.68 3.55 -6.63
CA GLY A 135 5.59 4.50 -6.86
C GLY A 135 5.99 5.98 -6.84
N ALA A 136 7.27 6.32 -6.67
CA ALA A 136 7.69 7.72 -6.66
C ALA A 136 7.56 8.35 -8.07
N PRO A 137 7.17 9.63 -8.15
CA PRO A 137 7.17 10.33 -9.42
C PRO A 137 8.60 10.56 -9.91
N LEU A 138 8.81 10.48 -11.22
CA LEU A 138 10.13 10.61 -11.84
C LEU A 138 10.08 11.37 -13.16
N SER A 139 11.26 11.81 -13.61
CA SER A 139 11.46 12.37 -14.94
C SER A 139 12.13 11.34 -15.85
N THR A 140 11.45 10.91 -16.93
CA THR A 140 12.00 9.97 -17.91
C THR A 140 13.24 10.54 -18.61
N THR A 141 13.30 11.86 -18.81
CA THR A 141 14.45 12.54 -19.40
C THR A 141 15.68 12.44 -18.50
N VAL A 142 15.51 12.69 -17.19
CA VAL A 142 16.60 12.53 -16.22
C VAL A 142 16.99 11.06 -16.15
N ALA A 143 16.03 10.16 -15.98
CA ALA A 143 16.26 8.73 -15.89
C ALA A 143 17.02 8.18 -17.10
N ARG A 144 16.71 8.63 -18.33
CA ARG A 144 17.49 8.28 -19.53
C ARG A 144 18.93 8.77 -19.45
N LYS A 145 19.13 10.04 -19.09
CA LYS A 145 20.46 10.66 -19.00
C LYS A 145 21.33 10.03 -17.91
N THR A 146 20.73 9.58 -16.81
CA THR A 146 21.43 8.99 -15.65
C THR A 146 21.45 7.47 -15.69
N ASN A 147 21.04 6.84 -16.79
CA ASN A 147 20.99 5.39 -16.96
C ASN A 147 20.08 4.67 -15.93
N LEU A 148 19.07 5.36 -15.39
CA LEU A 148 18.03 4.82 -14.52
C LEU A 148 16.83 4.30 -15.34
N TRP A 149 17.10 3.44 -16.31
CA TRP A 149 16.08 2.82 -17.15
C TRP A 149 16.47 1.39 -17.53
N ALA A 150 15.48 0.60 -17.95
CA ALA A 150 15.67 -0.77 -18.43
C ALA A 150 14.60 -1.12 -19.47
N GLN A 151 14.93 -2.02 -20.40
CA GLN A 151 13.94 -2.66 -21.28
C GLN A 151 13.53 -4.02 -20.71
N HIS A 152 12.24 -4.33 -20.79
CA HIS A 152 11.71 -5.67 -20.51
C HIS A 152 10.53 -5.96 -21.43
N GLY A 153 10.68 -6.95 -22.31
CA GLY A 153 9.78 -7.14 -23.46
C GLY A 153 9.83 -5.90 -24.37
N ASP A 154 8.66 -5.48 -24.86
CA ASP A 154 8.54 -4.32 -25.75
C ASP A 154 8.39 -2.98 -25.00
N LYS A 155 8.62 -2.97 -23.68
CA LYS A 155 8.42 -1.79 -22.83
C LYS A 155 9.75 -1.29 -22.27
N THR A 156 9.88 0.04 -22.22
CA THR A 156 10.94 0.72 -21.46
C THR A 156 10.38 1.16 -20.11
N PHE A 157 11.07 0.82 -19.04
CA PHE A 157 10.76 1.20 -17.66
C PHE A 157 11.81 2.19 -17.17
N TYR A 158 11.37 3.14 -16.34
CA TYR A 158 12.22 4.17 -15.74
C TYR A 158 12.16 4.07 -14.22
N PHE A 159 13.24 4.48 -13.57
CA PHE A 159 13.39 4.39 -12.12
C PHE A 159 13.84 5.72 -11.57
N GLU A 160 13.41 6.02 -10.34
CA GLU A 160 13.83 7.23 -9.66
C GLU A 160 15.25 7.10 -9.07
N CYS A 161 15.66 5.89 -8.63
CA CYS A 161 16.97 5.61 -8.04
C CYS A 161 17.60 4.29 -8.57
N PRO A 162 18.91 4.10 -8.33
CA PRO A 162 19.62 2.86 -8.68
C PRO A 162 19.05 1.60 -8.02
N ASP A 163 18.55 1.69 -6.78
CA ASP A 163 18.06 0.53 -6.04
C ASP A 163 16.77 0.00 -6.64
N CYS A 164 15.84 0.90 -6.99
CA CYS A 164 14.63 0.55 -7.73
C CYS A 164 14.97 -0.12 -9.07
N ARG A 165 15.93 0.42 -9.83
CA ARG A 165 16.39 -0.23 -11.08
C ARG A 165 16.94 -1.63 -10.82
N THR A 166 17.77 -1.78 -9.79
CA THR A 166 18.39 -3.05 -9.43
C THR A 166 17.35 -4.08 -9.01
N ALA A 167 16.37 -3.68 -8.20
CA ALA A 167 15.25 -4.54 -7.80
C ALA A 167 14.42 -4.98 -9.00
N PHE A 168 14.10 -4.06 -9.92
CA PHE A 168 13.41 -4.40 -11.16
C PHE A 168 14.17 -5.42 -11.99
N LEU A 169 15.48 -5.23 -12.19
CA LEU A 169 16.29 -6.16 -12.99
C LEU A 169 16.37 -7.56 -12.37
N ARG A 170 16.27 -7.68 -11.05
CA ARG A 170 16.27 -8.96 -10.33
C ARG A 170 14.98 -9.76 -10.57
N ASP A 171 13.83 -9.08 -10.59
CA ASP A 171 12.54 -9.70 -10.86
C ASP A 171 11.62 -8.78 -11.68
N PRO A 172 11.84 -8.65 -13.00
CA PRO A 172 11.05 -7.75 -13.84
C PRO A 172 9.58 -8.12 -13.86
N LYS A 173 9.25 -9.42 -13.74
CA LYS A 173 7.87 -9.92 -13.82
C LYS A 173 7.02 -9.42 -12.66
N ARG A 174 7.62 -9.26 -11.46
CA ARG A 174 6.94 -8.69 -10.29
C ARG A 174 6.46 -7.27 -10.53
N PHE A 175 7.26 -6.43 -11.19
CA PHE A 175 6.97 -5.00 -11.34
C PHE A 175 6.36 -4.64 -12.69
N SER A 176 6.53 -5.48 -13.71
CA SER A 176 5.98 -5.23 -15.06
C SER A 176 4.46 -5.40 -15.16
N LYS A 177 3.82 -5.93 -14.10
CA LYS A 177 2.38 -6.10 -13.99
C LYS A 177 1.67 -4.91 -13.32
N SER A 178 2.41 -4.07 -12.60
CA SER A 178 1.84 -2.94 -11.89
C SER A 178 1.49 -1.83 -12.86
N GLY A 179 0.23 -1.83 -13.28
CA GLY A 179 -0.45 -0.67 -13.83
C GLY A 179 -0.63 0.40 -12.77
N TYR A 180 0.45 1.02 -12.31
CA TYR A 180 0.38 2.43 -11.90
C TYR A 180 0.22 3.22 -13.20
N LEU A 181 -0.98 3.09 -13.78
CA LEU A 181 -1.31 3.58 -15.09
C LEU A 181 -1.20 5.10 -15.06
N LYS A 182 -0.47 5.63 -16.03
CA LYS A 182 -0.52 7.03 -16.44
C LYS A 182 -1.97 7.49 -16.42
N THR A 183 -2.31 8.39 -15.50
CA THR A 183 -3.50 9.23 -15.66
C THR A 183 -3.27 10.03 -16.93
N LYS A 184 -3.97 9.64 -18.00
CA LYS A 184 -4.11 10.48 -19.19
C LYS A 184 -4.92 11.71 -18.86
#